data_AF-A0A0F9RKA8-F1
#
_entry.id   AF-A0A0F9RKA8-F1
#
_cell.length_a   1.000
_cell.length_b   1.000
_cell.length_c   1.000
_cell.angle_alpha   90.00
_cell.angle_beta   90.00
_cell.angle_gamma   90.00
#
_symmetry.space_group_name_H-M   'P 1'
#
loop_
_entity.id
_entity.type
_entity.pdbx_description
1 polymer ?
#
loop_
_entity_poly.entity_id
_entity_poly.type
_entity_poly.pdbx_seq_one_letter_code
_entity_poly.pdbx_strand_id
1 'polypeptide(L)'
;MNLTRHKLNIMAPDGASWSGKWRKAKRKYYKKHGKVCKCCGSKKNIELHHKLPRHLFPGLALDQDNFIPLCNRKGVGCHFLLGHLQSYYTYNAKITEVAKFARENSVLKKNVA
;
A
#
# COMPACT_ATOMS: atom_id res chain seq x y z
N MET A 1 -15.12 24.67 3.93
CA MET A 1 -15.77 24.13 5.14
C MET A 1 -14.90 23.03 5.71
N ASN A 2 -14.39 23.24 6.93
CA ASN A 2 -13.59 22.29 7.70
C ASN A 2 -14.42 21.06 8.04
N LEU A 3 -14.01 19.88 7.57
CA LEU A 3 -14.43 18.61 8.17
C LEU A 3 -13.24 18.03 8.91
N THR A 4 -13.29 18.31 10.21
CA THR A 4 -12.42 17.80 11.25
C THR A 4 -12.23 16.29 11.09
N ARG A 5 -10.95 15.88 11.09
CA ARG A 5 -10.45 14.52 11.10
C ARG A 5 -10.85 13.85 12.43
N HIS A 6 -12.14 13.57 12.60
CA HIS A 6 -12.67 12.97 13.81
C HIS A 6 -12.08 11.57 14.01
N LYS A 7 -11.52 11.39 15.21
CA LYS A 7 -11.01 10.16 15.78
C LYS A 7 -12.11 9.08 15.76
N LEU A 8 -12.23 8.34 14.67
CA LEU A 8 -12.85 7.01 14.73
C LEU A 8 -11.83 6.05 15.36
N ASN A 9 -11.64 6.20 16.67
CA ASN A 9 -10.97 5.21 17.51
C ASN A 9 -11.98 4.09 17.78
N ILE A 10 -12.24 3.29 16.75
CA ILE A 10 -13.05 2.07 16.86
C ILE A 10 -12.14 1.04 17.55
N MET A 11 -12.23 0.99 18.87
CA MET A 11 -11.68 -0.13 19.65
C MET A 11 -12.40 -1.39 19.18
N ALA A 12 -11.63 -2.38 18.75
CA ALA A 12 -12.18 -3.67 18.40
C ALA A 12 -12.48 -4.48 19.68
N PRO A 13 -13.28 -5.56 19.60
CA PRO A 13 -13.73 -6.31 20.78
C PRO A 13 -12.59 -6.86 21.68
N ASP A 14 -11.39 -6.99 21.11
CA ASP A 14 -10.17 -7.45 21.78
C ASP A 14 -9.38 -6.33 22.49
N GLY A 15 -9.95 -5.12 22.62
CA GLY A 15 -9.34 -3.96 23.28
C GLY A 15 -8.16 -3.34 22.51
N ALA A 16 -7.74 -3.91 21.38
CA ALA A 16 -6.60 -3.42 20.62
C ALA A 16 -6.99 -2.24 19.72
N SER A 17 -6.22 -1.15 19.80
CA SER A 17 -6.38 0.00 18.91
C SER A 17 -6.11 -0.37 17.46
N TRP A 18 -6.79 0.33 16.54
CA TRP A 18 -6.58 0.17 15.10
C TRP A 18 -5.10 0.28 14.71
N SER A 19 -4.37 1.25 15.27
CA SER A 19 -2.95 1.45 15.02
C SER A 19 -2.10 0.26 15.47
N GLY A 20 -2.47 -0.39 16.59
CA GLY A 20 -1.86 -1.63 17.07
C GLY A 20 -2.06 -2.79 16.09
N LYS A 21 -3.29 -2.99 15.62
CA LYS A 21 -3.63 -4.04 14.64
C LYS A 21 -2.91 -3.84 13.31
N TRP A 22 -2.94 -2.62 12.80
CA TRP A 22 -2.22 -2.26 11.58
C TRP A 22 -0.73 -2.52 11.68
N ARG A 23 -0.09 -2.11 12.78
CA ARG A 23 1.35 -2.37 13.02
C ARG A 23 1.66 -3.86 13.06
N LYS A 24 0.80 -4.68 13.68
CA LYS A 24 0.94 -6.15 13.71
C LYS A 24 0.84 -6.75 12.30
N ALA A 25 -0.19 -6.39 11.53
CA ALA A 25 -0.39 -6.86 10.16
C ALA A 25 0.77 -6.46 9.23
N LYS A 26 1.18 -5.18 9.27
CA LYS A 26 2.30 -4.66 8.48
C LYS A 26 3.62 -5.39 8.77
N ARG A 27 3.92 -5.64 10.04
CA ARG A 27 5.12 -6.38 10.45
C ARG A 27 5.06 -7.85 9.98
N LYS A 28 3.90 -8.50 10.12
CA LYS A 28 3.70 -9.88 9.65
C LYS A 28 3.94 -9.97 8.13
N TYR A 29 3.36 -9.05 7.37
CA TYR A 29 3.55 -8.99 5.91
C TYR A 29 5.02 -8.80 5.54
N TYR A 30 5.70 -7.79 6.11
CA TYR A 30 7.10 -7.53 5.78
C TYR A 30 8.05 -8.66 6.20
N LYS A 31 7.76 -9.38 7.29
CA LYS A 31 8.53 -10.58 7.68
C LYS A 31 8.41 -11.68 6.62
N LYS A 32 7.23 -11.85 6.02
CA LYS A 32 6.95 -12.89 5.01
C LYS A 32 7.43 -12.52 3.61
N HIS A 33 7.30 -11.25 3.21
CA HIS A 33 7.47 -10.83 1.80
C HIS A 33 8.63 -9.85 1.56
N GLY A 34 9.24 -9.30 2.62
CA GLY A 34 10.27 -8.27 2.51
C GLY A 34 9.72 -6.87 2.17
N LYS A 35 10.63 -5.88 2.14
CA LYS A 35 10.34 -4.47 1.84
C LYS A 35 10.87 -4.10 0.45
N VAL A 36 10.16 -4.51 -0.59
CA VAL A 36 10.53 -4.23 -1.99
C VAL A 36 9.31 -3.75 -2.76
N CYS A 37 9.42 -2.62 -3.46
CA CYS A 37 8.35 -2.09 -4.30
C CYS A 37 8.01 -3.09 -5.41
N LYS A 38 6.75 -3.52 -5.51
CA LYS A 38 6.32 -4.47 -6.54
C LYS A 38 6.35 -3.90 -7.95
N CYS A 39 6.26 -2.58 -8.14
CA CYS A 39 6.35 -1.95 -9.46
C CYS A 39 7.82 -1.78 -9.91
N CYS A 40 8.63 -1.03 -9.16
CA CYS A 40 9.98 -0.65 -9.62
C CYS A 40 11.13 -1.45 -9.00
N GLY A 41 10.88 -2.25 -7.96
CA GLY A 41 11.91 -3.00 -7.25
C GLY A 41 12.76 -2.20 -6.26
N SER A 42 12.48 -0.92 -6.04
CA SER A 42 13.14 -0.13 -4.99
C SER A 42 12.99 -0.79 -3.61
N LYS A 43 14.02 -0.66 -2.77
CA LYS A 43 13.99 -1.05 -1.35
C LYS A 43 13.82 0.16 -0.41
N LYS A 44 13.75 1.38 -0.97
CA LYS A 44 13.70 2.65 -0.23
C LYS A 44 12.27 3.16 -0.12
N ASN A 45 11.91 3.71 1.03
CA ASN A 45 10.62 4.35 1.32
C ASN A 45 9.40 3.46 1.01
N ILE A 46 9.41 2.21 1.49
CA ILE A 46 8.37 1.22 1.19
C ILE A 46 7.21 1.29 2.18
N GLU A 47 6.02 1.42 1.63
CA GLU A 47 4.75 1.38 2.34
C GLU A 47 3.85 0.27 1.78
N LEU A 48 2.97 -0.25 2.63
CA LEU A 48 1.90 -1.14 2.18
C LEU A 48 0.75 -0.29 1.71
N HIS A 49 0.47 -0.38 0.42
CA HIS A 49 -0.73 0.16 -0.19
C HIS A 49 -1.86 -0.88 -0.07
N HIS A 50 -3.05 -0.43 0.26
CA HIS A 50 -4.26 -1.24 0.21
C HIS A 50 -4.77 -1.29 -1.23
N LYS A 51 -4.87 -2.48 -1.83
CA LYS A 51 -5.41 -2.66 -3.20
C LYS A 51 -6.87 -2.21 -3.26
N LEU A 52 -7.64 -2.59 -2.23
CA LEU A 52 -8.99 -2.15 -1.96
C LEU A 52 -8.97 -1.25 -0.71
N PRO A 53 -9.38 0.02 -0.82
CA PRO A 53 -9.20 0.99 0.24
C PRO A 53 -10.06 0.67 1.46
N ARG A 54 -9.48 0.80 2.65
CA ARG A 54 -10.11 0.48 3.94
C ARG A 54 -11.49 1.13 4.16
N HIS A 55 -11.69 2.36 3.70
CA HIS A 55 -12.94 3.08 3.95
C HIS A 55 -14.11 2.55 3.12
N LEU A 56 -13.85 1.88 1.99
CA LEU A 56 -14.86 1.19 1.19
C LEU A 56 -14.94 -0.30 1.56
N PHE A 57 -13.82 -0.91 1.92
CA PHE A 57 -13.71 -2.35 2.21
C PHE A 57 -13.09 -2.61 3.60
N PRO A 58 -13.76 -2.22 4.71
CA PRO A 58 -13.18 -2.31 6.04
C PRO A 58 -12.87 -3.75 6.49
N GLY A 59 -13.65 -4.73 6.03
CA GLY A 59 -13.41 -6.16 6.31
C GLY A 59 -12.08 -6.68 5.74
N LEU A 60 -11.55 -6.07 4.68
CA LEU A 60 -10.30 -6.45 4.02
C LEU A 60 -9.10 -5.61 4.48
N ALA A 61 -9.30 -4.70 5.43
CA ALA A 61 -8.30 -3.68 5.74
C ALA A 61 -7.05 -4.22 6.47
N LEU A 62 -7.16 -5.40 7.09
CA LEU A 62 -6.06 -6.12 7.74
C LEU A 62 -5.69 -7.42 6.99
N ASP A 63 -6.37 -7.70 5.88
CA ASP A 63 -6.06 -8.85 5.04
C ASP A 63 -4.75 -8.61 4.30
N GLN A 64 -3.82 -9.55 4.42
CA GLN A 64 -2.51 -9.47 3.77
C GLN A 64 -2.60 -9.59 2.25
N ASP A 65 -3.62 -10.26 1.72
CA ASP A 65 -3.81 -10.39 0.27
C ASP A 65 -4.32 -9.09 -0.34
N ASN A 66 -4.89 -8.19 0.48
CA ASN A 66 -5.25 -6.83 0.11
C ASN A 66 -4.07 -5.84 0.17
N PHE A 67 -2.84 -6.28 0.49
CA PHE A 67 -1.67 -5.40 0.53
C PHE A 67 -0.79 -5.55 -0.70
N ILE A 68 -0.16 -4.45 -1.10
CA ILE A 68 0.95 -4.45 -2.06
C ILE A 68 2.03 -3.44 -1.62
N PRO A 69 3.32 -3.85 -1.52
CA PRO A 69 4.38 -2.94 -1.12
C PRO A 69 4.77 -2.05 -2.28
N LEU A 70 4.68 -0.74 -2.10
CA LEU A 70 4.99 0.28 -3.10
C LEU A 70 5.94 1.34 -2.50
N CYS A 71 6.80 1.94 -3.33
CA CYS A 71 7.63 3.05 -2.87
C CYS A 71 6.80 4.35 -2.80
N ASN A 72 6.94 5.08 -1.71
CA ASN A 72 6.27 6.36 -1.47
C ASN A 72 7.29 7.51 -1.39
N ARG A 73 7.91 7.83 -2.53
CA ARG A 73 8.66 9.08 -2.69
C ARG A 73 7.64 10.19 -2.98
N LYS A 74 7.67 11.28 -2.21
CA LYS A 74 6.69 12.38 -2.31
C LYS A 74 6.46 12.80 -3.78
N GLY A 75 5.21 12.74 -4.23
CA GLY A 75 4.77 13.15 -5.57
C GLY A 75 5.15 12.24 -6.75
N VAL A 76 6.11 11.32 -6.59
CA VAL A 76 6.70 10.56 -7.71
C VAL A 76 6.97 9.08 -7.39
N GLY A 77 6.44 8.58 -6.29
CA GLY A 77 6.53 7.17 -5.90
C GLY A 77 5.44 6.33 -6.57
N CYS A 78 5.71 5.03 -6.78
CA CYS A 78 4.72 4.10 -7.33
C CYS A 78 3.45 4.03 -6.47
N HIS A 79 3.54 4.28 -5.16
CA HIS A 79 2.38 4.37 -4.28
C HIS A 79 1.39 5.44 -4.76
N PHE A 80 1.89 6.65 -5.02
CA PHE A 80 1.06 7.77 -5.48
C PHE A 80 0.68 7.63 -6.96
N LEU A 81 1.67 7.40 -7.83
CA LEU A 81 1.47 7.40 -9.28
C LEU A 81 0.62 6.21 -9.75
N LEU A 82 0.88 5.00 -9.23
CA LEU A 82 0.27 3.77 -9.73
C LEU A 82 -0.81 3.23 -8.80
N GLY A 83 -0.60 3.30 -7.48
CA GLY A 83 -1.60 2.85 -6.49
C GLY A 83 -2.77 3.81 -6.37
N HIS A 84 -2.48 5.12 -6.36
CA HIS A 84 -3.47 6.19 -6.21
C HIS A 84 -3.73 6.98 -7.50
N LEU A 85 -3.21 6.59 -8.67
CA LEU A 85 -3.45 7.29 -9.95
C LEU A 85 -3.27 8.82 -9.86
N GLN A 86 -2.26 9.27 -9.11
CA GLN A 86 -1.96 10.70 -8.86
C GLN A 86 -3.02 11.46 -8.03
N SER A 87 -3.91 10.76 -7.32
CA SER A 87 -4.86 11.37 -6.40
C SER A 87 -5.20 10.41 -5.25
N TYR A 88 -4.95 10.81 -4.00
CA TYR A 88 -5.30 10.01 -2.81
C TYR A 88 -6.81 9.78 -2.63
N TYR A 89 -7.65 10.48 -3.41
CA TYR A 89 -9.09 10.24 -3.48
C TYR A 89 -9.48 9.08 -4.40
N THR A 90 -8.52 8.54 -5.15
CA THR A 90 -8.72 7.42 -6.08
C THR A 90 -7.85 6.22 -5.68
N TYR A 91 -8.17 5.06 -6.24
CA TYR A 91 -7.40 3.83 -6.06
C TYR A 91 -7.38 3.05 -7.37
N ASN A 92 -6.30 2.32 -7.62
CA ASN A 92 -6.15 1.49 -8.79
C ASN A 92 -6.58 0.05 -8.47
N ALA A 93 -7.81 -0.32 -8.85
CA ALA A 93 -8.33 -1.68 -8.68
C ALA A 93 -7.48 -2.75 -9.40
N LYS A 94 -6.71 -2.36 -10.43
CA LYS A 94 -5.81 -3.22 -11.20
C LYS A 94 -4.34 -3.09 -10.78
N ILE A 95 -4.07 -2.61 -9.56
CA ILE A 95 -2.69 -2.34 -9.11
C ILE A 95 -1.79 -3.57 -9.13
N THR A 96 -2.34 -4.78 -9.00
CA THR A 96 -1.56 -6.02 -9.05
C THR A 96 -1.03 -6.25 -10.48
N GLU A 97 -1.89 -6.13 -11.48
CA GLU A 97 -1.57 -6.25 -12.90
C GLU A 97 -0.63 -5.13 -13.34
N VAL A 98 -0.92 -3.88 -12.94
CA VAL A 98 -0.06 -2.73 -13.22
C VAL A 98 1.31 -2.90 -12.59
N ALA A 99 1.40 -3.40 -11.36
CA ALA A 99 2.69 -3.65 -10.71
C ALA A 99 3.50 -4.72 -11.44
N LYS A 100 2.87 -5.81 -11.87
CA LYS A 100 3.50 -6.86 -12.68
C LYS A 100 4.03 -6.27 -14.00
N PHE A 101 3.17 -5.60 -14.76
CA PHE A 101 3.54 -4.98 -16.03
C PHE A 101 4.68 -3.98 -15.87
N ALA A 102 4.59 -3.08 -14.87
CA ALA A 102 5.63 -2.11 -14.57
C ALA A 102 6.96 -2.77 -14.18
N ARG A 103 6.93 -3.90 -13.47
CA ARG A 103 8.13 -4.63 -13.06
C ARG A 103 8.80 -5.37 -14.22
N GLU A 104 8.01 -5.87 -15.16
CA GLU A 104 8.49 -6.54 -16.37
C GLU A 104 9.07 -5.52 -17.35
N ASN A 105 8.43 -4.37 -17.49
CA ASN A 105 8.78 -3.33 -18.46
C ASN A 105 9.62 -2.18 -17.87
N SER A 106 10.11 -2.32 -16.64
CA SER A 106 10.98 -1.31 -16.05
C SER A 106 12.28 -1.23 -16.84
N VAL A 107 12.56 -0.07 -17.43
CA VAL A 107 13.82 0.22 -18.15
C VAL A 107 15.08 -0.06 -17.30
N LEU A 108 14.96 -0.09 -15.97
CA LEU A 108 16.03 -0.48 -15.05
C LEU A 108 16.47 -1.96 -15.20
N LYS A 109 15.68 -2.81 -15.88
CA LYS A 109 16.08 -4.19 -16.21
C LYS A 109 16.84 -4.31 -17.53
N LYS A 110 16.85 -3.29 -18.39
CA LYS A 110 17.45 -3.39 -19.75
C LYS A 110 18.97 -3.15 -19.80
N ASN A 111 19.63 -2.92 -18.65
CA ASN A 111 21.09 -2.70 -18.58
C ASN A 111 21.81 -3.70 -17.66
N VAL A 112 21.28 -4.91 -17.49
CA VAL A 112 22.07 -6.01 -16.92
C VAL A 112 22.46 -6.89 -18.10
N ALA A 113 23.72 -6.72 -18.51
CA ALA A 113 24.42 -7.58 -19.46
C ALA A 113 24.44 -9.04 -19.00
#